data_AF-A0A401JC73-F1
#
_entry.id   AF-A0A401JC73-F1
#
_cell.length_a   1.000
_cell.length_b   1.000
_cell.length_c   1.000
_cell.angle_alpha   90.00
_cell.angle_beta   90.00
_cell.angle_gamma   90.00
#
_symmetry.space_group_name_H-M   'P 1'
#
loop_
_entity.id
_entity.type
_entity.pdbx_description
1 polymer ?
#
loop_
_entity_poly.entity_id
_entity_poly.type
_entity_poly.pdbx_seq_one_letter_code
_entity_poly.pdbx_strand_id
1 'polypeptide(L)'
;MLGVKSTCKDRWRQVLAEADRIDHKHLLTLETSISRHQTDEMQAKNLQLVLPRGLHGTYTPEQQTWLMDVASFTALVRERQDAA
;
A
#
# COMPACT_ATOMS: atom_id res chain seq x y z
N MET A 1 0.75 -10.81 1.01
CA MET A 1 1.42 -10.27 2.20
C MET A 1 0.93 -8.85 2.48
N LEU A 2 0.80 -8.49 3.76
CA LEU A 2 0.59 -7.12 4.25
C LEU A 2 1.72 -6.71 5.21
N GLY A 3 2.46 -5.65 4.88
CA GLY A 3 3.31 -4.94 5.83
C GLY A 3 2.54 -3.81 6.51
N VAL A 4 2.85 -3.51 7.78
CA VAL A 4 2.17 -2.44 8.53
C VAL A 4 3.22 -1.47 9.08
N LYS A 5 3.07 -0.18 8.79
CA LYS A 5 3.93 0.88 9.33
C LYS A 5 3.09 2.10 9.70
N SER A 6 3.18 2.55 10.94
CA SER A 6 2.55 3.81 11.38
C SER A 6 3.13 5.03 10.65
N THR A 7 4.40 4.95 10.23
CA THR A 7 5.09 5.99 9.44
C THR A 7 5.94 5.31 8.36
N CYS A 8 5.69 5.65 7.10
CA CYS A 8 6.34 5.14 5.90
C CYS A 8 7.72 5.76 5.63
N LYS A 9 7.90 7.09 5.71
CA LYS A 9 9.16 7.81 5.38
C LYS A 9 10.09 7.03 4.42
N ASP A 10 11.28 6.61 4.87
CA ASP A 10 12.18 5.74 4.08
C ASP A 10 12.09 4.26 4.48
N ARG A 11 11.30 3.94 5.51
CA ARG A 11 11.23 2.60 6.11
C ARG A 11 10.35 1.63 5.34
N TRP A 12 9.54 2.11 4.40
CA TRP A 12 8.72 1.25 3.54
C TRP A 12 9.56 0.28 2.70
N ARG A 13 10.81 0.66 2.36
CA ARG A 13 11.72 -0.19 1.57
C ARG A 13 12.06 -1.52 2.25
N GLN A 14 12.00 -1.57 3.58
CA GLN A 14 12.23 -2.81 4.35
C GLN A 14 11.19 -3.90 4.00
N VAL A 15 9.95 -3.49 3.67
CA VAL A 15 8.87 -4.40 3.25
C VAL A 15 9.20 -5.10 1.93
N LEU A 16 10.01 -4.47 1.07
CA LEU A 16 10.44 -5.08 -0.18
C LEU A 16 11.36 -6.28 0.08
N ALA A 17 12.30 -6.14 1.03
CA ALA A 17 13.27 -7.17 1.36
C ALA A 17 12.65 -8.38 2.08
N GLU A 18 11.66 -8.14 2.95
CA GLU A 18 11.01 -9.21 3.74
C GLU A 18 10.19 -10.19 2.88
N ALA A 19 9.79 -9.79 1.68
CA ALA A 19 8.98 -10.63 0.80
C ALA A 19 9.45 -10.63 -0.64
N ASP A 20 10.75 -10.84 -0.81
CA ASP A 20 11.37 -10.96 -2.12
C ASP A 20 10.66 -11.99 -3.04
N ARG A 21 10.07 -13.05 -2.45
CA ARG A 21 9.33 -14.10 -3.17
C ARG A 21 7.86 -13.78 -3.52
N ILE A 22 7.34 -12.60 -3.15
CA ILE A 22 5.94 -12.22 -3.38
C ILE A 22 5.88 -11.06 -4.36
N ASP A 23 5.35 -11.29 -5.56
CA ASP A 23 5.33 -10.28 -6.62
C ASP A 23 4.49 -9.04 -6.25
N HIS A 24 3.30 -9.26 -5.67
CA HIS A 24 2.39 -8.19 -5.27
C HIS A 24 2.33 -8.02 -3.75
N LYS A 25 2.83 -6.89 -3.26
CA LYS A 25 2.94 -6.57 -1.84
C LYS A 25 1.95 -5.46 -1.47
N HIS A 26 1.56 -5.40 -0.21
CA HIS A 26 0.69 -4.34 0.31
C HIS A 26 1.31 -3.73 1.55
N LEU A 27 1.20 -2.41 1.70
CA LEU A 27 1.67 -1.66 2.86
C LEU A 27 0.51 -0.86 3.45
N LEU A 28 0.09 -1.21 4.67
CA LEU A 28 -0.86 -0.42 5.45
C LEU A 28 -0.13 0.68 6.23
N THR A 29 -0.62 1.91 6.10
CA THR A 29 -0.15 3.04 6.91
C THR A 29 -1.29 3.99 7.30
N LEU A 30 -1.01 4.78 8.34
CA LEU A 30 -1.84 5.90 8.80
C LEU A 30 -1.14 7.24 8.56
N GLU A 31 0.02 7.26 7.91
CA GLU A 31 0.72 8.49 7.56
C GLU A 31 -0.09 9.26 6.51
N THR A 32 -0.38 10.53 6.81
CA THR A 32 -1.00 11.45 5.85
C THR A 32 0.04 11.92 4.87
N SER A 33 -0.30 11.96 3.58
CA SER A 33 0.49 12.56 2.49
C SER A 33 1.98 12.14 2.47
N ILE A 34 2.36 11.30 1.50
CA ILE A 34 3.77 11.09 1.14
C ILE A 34 4.03 11.64 -0.25
N SER A 35 5.30 11.90 -0.57
CA SER A 35 5.65 12.49 -1.86
C SER A 35 5.20 11.61 -3.03
N ARG A 36 4.86 12.23 -4.16
CA ARG A 36 4.55 11.52 -5.40
C ARG A 36 5.69 10.59 -5.83
N HIS A 37 6.93 11.05 -5.70
CA HIS A 37 8.12 10.23 -5.98
C HIS A 37 8.12 8.93 -5.16
N GLN A 38 7.77 8.99 -3.88
CA GLN A 38 7.66 7.78 -3.05
C GLN A 38 6.55 6.85 -3.54
N THR A 39 5.36 7.36 -3.87
CA THR A 39 4.28 6.50 -4.40
C THR A 39 4.62 5.91 -5.76
N ASP A 40 5.29 6.66 -6.63
CA ASP A 40 5.72 6.18 -7.95
C ASP A 40 6.76 5.06 -7.81
N GLU A 41 7.71 5.21 -6.88
CA GLU A 41 8.66 4.13 -6.55
C GLU A 41 7.98 2.89 -5.96
N MET A 42 7.01 3.07 -5.07
CA MET A 42 6.24 1.96 -4.50
C MET A 42 5.48 1.20 -5.60
N GLN A 43 4.81 1.93 -6.50
CA GLN A 43 4.10 1.36 -7.65
C GLN A 43 5.06 0.59 -8.57
N ALA A 44 6.21 1.16 -8.91
CA ALA A 44 7.22 0.51 -9.74
C ALA A 44 7.81 -0.77 -9.10
N LYS A 45 7.69 -0.91 -7.78
CA LYS A 45 8.11 -2.11 -7.01
C LYS A 45 6.95 -3.04 -6.66
N ASN A 46 5.78 -2.88 -7.30
CA ASN A 46 4.56 -3.65 -7.04
C ASN A 46 4.13 -3.65 -5.56
N LEU A 47 4.40 -2.55 -4.85
CA LEU A 47 4.01 -2.35 -3.46
C LEU A 47 2.80 -1.42 -3.41
N GLN A 48 1.62 -2.00 -3.23
CA GLN A 48 0.36 -1.28 -3.14
C GLN A 48 0.22 -0.57 -1.78
N LEU A 49 0.00 0.74 -1.78
CA LEU A 49 -0.28 1.48 -0.56
C LEU A 49 -1.76 1.30 -0.16
N VAL A 50 -1.98 0.92 1.10
CA VAL A 50 -3.29 0.70 1.72
C VAL A 50 -3.49 1.71 2.85
N LEU A 51 -4.59 2.46 2.83
CA LEU A 51 -4.90 3.53 3.79
C LEU A 51 -6.38 3.51 4.17
N PRO A 52 -6.79 4.02 5.34
CA PRO A 52 -8.19 4.34 5.60
C PRO A 52 -8.73 5.35 4.58
N ARG A 53 -9.96 5.14 4.08
CA ARG A 53 -10.59 6.00 3.05
C ARG A 53 -10.56 7.50 3.42
N GLY A 54 -10.74 7.81 4.70
CA GLY A 54 -10.70 9.19 5.20
C GLY A 54 -9.35 9.91 5.01
N LEU A 55 -8.25 9.17 4.81
CA LEU A 55 -6.92 9.76 4.58
C LEU A 55 -6.58 9.95 3.10
N HIS A 56 -7.38 9.40 2.17
CA HIS A 56 -7.11 9.50 0.73
C HIS A 56 -7.10 10.96 0.26
N GLY A 57 -7.97 11.80 0.84
CA GLY A 57 -8.02 13.23 0.53
C GLY A 57 -6.76 14.03 0.88
N THR A 58 -5.82 13.43 1.62
CA THR A 58 -4.51 14.05 1.92
C THR A 58 -3.49 13.86 0.79
N TYR A 59 -3.79 13.01 -0.19
CA TYR A 59 -2.94 12.71 -1.35
C TYR A 59 -3.40 13.47 -2.59
N THR A 60 -2.53 13.60 -3.59
CA THR A 60 -2.92 14.25 -4.86
C THR A 60 -3.95 13.40 -5.61
N PRO A 61 -4.78 14.01 -6.48
CA PRO A 61 -5.76 13.28 -7.29
C PRO A 61 -5.15 12.13 -8.08
N GLU A 62 -3.93 12.31 -8.62
CA GLU A 62 -3.21 11.28 -9.37
C GLU A 62 -2.85 10.10 -8.47
N GLN A 63 -2.32 10.37 -7.27
CA GLN A 63 -1.98 9.32 -6.31
C GLN A 63 -3.23 8.55 -5.89
N GLN A 64 -4.35 9.24 -5.63
CA GLN A 64 -5.61 8.64 -5.19
C GLN A 64 -6.14 7.55 -6.15
N THR A 65 -5.87 7.67 -7.46
CA THR A 65 -6.29 6.65 -8.45
C THR A 65 -5.65 5.28 -8.21
N TRP A 66 -4.49 5.27 -7.57
CA TRP A 66 -3.73 4.07 -7.30
C TRP A 66 -3.90 3.58 -5.86
N LEU A 67 -4.31 4.42 -4.91
CA LEU A 67 -4.44 4.04 -3.50
C LEU A 67 -5.53 2.96 -3.28
N MET A 68 -5.25 2.03 -2.38
CA MET A 68 -6.23 1.02 -1.94
C MET A 68 -6.75 1.40 -0.55
N ASP A 69 -8.06 1.21 -0.32
CA ASP A 69 -8.60 1.32 1.03
C ASP A 69 -8.62 -0.02 1.77
N VAL A 70 -8.73 0.05 3.10
CA VAL A 70 -8.72 -1.15 3.96
C VAL A 70 -9.84 -2.12 3.59
N ALA A 71 -11.02 -1.62 3.23
CA ALA A 71 -12.16 -2.47 2.86
C ALA A 71 -11.89 -3.23 1.56
N SER A 72 -11.35 -2.53 0.54
CA SER A 72 -10.94 -3.11 -0.74
C SER A 72 -9.83 -4.15 -0.55
N PHE A 73 -8.87 -3.88 0.33
CA PHE A 73 -7.84 -4.86 0.68
C PHE A 73 -8.43 -6.10 1.36
N THR A 74 -9.34 -5.94 2.33
CA THR A 74 -9.99 -7.08 3.00
C THR A 74 -10.82 -7.91 2.02
N ALA A 75 -11.54 -7.28 1.09
CA ALA A 75 -12.28 -7.98 0.04
C ALA A 75 -11.34 -8.81 -0.86
N LEU A 76 -10.23 -8.21 -1.30
CA LEU A 76 -9.20 -8.87 -2.10
C LEU A 76 -8.59 -10.09 -1.40
N VAL A 77 -8.31 -9.98 -0.10
CA VAL A 77 -7.77 -11.10 0.68
C VAL A 77 -8.79 -12.23 0.80
N ARG A 78 -10.07 -11.90 1.05
CA ARG A 78 -11.14 -12.89 1.14
C ARG A 78 -11.31 -13.65 -0.18
N GLU A 79 -11.38 -12.94 -1.31
CA GLU A 79 -11.46 -13.55 -2.63
C GLU A 79 -10.31 -14.53 -2.89
N ARG A 80 -9.08 -14.14 -2.54
CA ARG A 80 -7.90 -15.01 -2.69
C ARG A 80 -7.89 -16.21 -1.75
N GLN A 81 -8.52 -16.11 -0.57
CA GLN A 81 -8.66 -17.23 0.35
C GLN A 81 -9.69 -18.23 -0.16
N ASP A 82 -10.81 -17.74 -0.73
CA ASP A 82 -11.87 -18.60 -1.26
C ASP A 82 -11.46 -19.29 -2.58
N ALA A 83 -10.52 -18.71 -3.32
CA ALA A 83 -9.98 -19.26 -4.58
C ALA A 83 -8.79 -20.23 -4.38
N ALA A 84 -8.29 -20.40 -3.15
CA ALA A 84 -7.15 -21.25 -2.81
C ALA A 84 -7.59 -22.60 -2.24
#